data_AF-A0A1V1PAH5-F1
#
_entry.id   AF-A0A1V1PAH5-F1
#
_cell.length_a   1.000
_cell.length_b   1.000
_cell.length_c   1.000
_cell.angle_alpha   90.00
_cell.angle_beta   90.00
_cell.angle_gamma   90.00
#
_symmetry.space_group_name_H-M   'P 1'
#
loop_
_entity.id
_entity.type
_entity.pdbx_description
1 polymer ?
#
loop_
_entity_poly.entity_id
_entity_poly.type
_entity_poly.pdbx_seq_one_letter_code
_entity_poly.pdbx_strand_id
1 'polypeptide(L)'
;FYAFNDICLMRYIKFVYEQDLKDIDTIDLSLQSKYNILKGRFLENVVQVTMMKFNEDEIQGEWLGKKGKIVLPLFDVVDTRQVKASTTKSYQIDVFARRQTITWLCECKYTKTKMGMNQVKKLERAADAAMREAAEMEANPPEIQMWLISTGGFTNTVLKYVQKRSDIYCSDHDQINAIFRFYGGNYDIPVF
;
A
#
# COMPACT_ATOMS: atom_id res chain seq x y z
N PHE A 1 -12.22 7.27 -16.48
CA PHE A 1 -13.39 8.00 -15.92
C PHE A 1 -13.51 7.96 -14.39
N TYR A 2 -12.71 7.20 -13.62
CA TYR A 2 -12.84 7.15 -12.15
C TYR A 2 -11.88 8.06 -11.34
N ALA A 3 -10.77 8.54 -11.91
CA ALA A 3 -9.80 9.37 -11.17
C ALA A 3 -10.29 10.81 -10.85
N PHE A 4 -11.32 11.30 -11.54
CA PHE A 4 -11.82 12.67 -11.37
C PHE A 4 -12.73 12.83 -10.15
N ASN A 5 -13.35 11.75 -9.66
CA ASN A 5 -14.29 11.83 -8.54
C ASN A 5 -13.57 11.82 -7.18
N ASP A 6 -12.49 11.06 -7.05
CA ASP A 6 -11.79 10.91 -5.77
C ASP A 6 -10.93 12.13 -5.41
N ILE A 7 -10.26 12.76 -6.39
CA ILE A 7 -9.51 14.00 -6.14
C ILE A 7 -10.47 15.14 -5.80
N CYS A 8 -11.63 15.21 -6.45
CA CYS A 8 -12.66 16.18 -6.13
C CYS A 8 -13.29 15.92 -4.77
N LEU A 9 -13.55 14.66 -4.40
CA LEU A 9 -14.02 14.29 -3.06
C LEU A 9 -12.97 14.62 -1.98
N MET A 10 -11.69 14.37 -2.23
CA MET A 10 -10.60 14.70 -1.31
C MET A 10 -10.42 16.21 -1.15
N ARG A 11 -10.50 16.96 -2.26
CA ARG A 11 -10.52 18.43 -2.23
C ARG A 11 -11.76 18.97 -1.55
N TYR A 12 -12.92 18.34 -1.75
CA TYR A 12 -14.16 18.70 -1.08
C TYR A 12 -14.08 18.45 0.42
N ILE A 13 -13.61 17.28 0.86
CA ILE A 13 -13.39 16.99 2.28
C ILE A 13 -12.40 17.99 2.87
N LYS A 14 -11.27 18.23 2.21
CA LYS A 14 -10.30 19.21 2.68
C LYS A 14 -10.90 20.62 2.73
N PHE A 15 -11.56 21.08 1.68
CA PHE A 15 -12.04 22.46 1.54
C PHE A 15 -13.27 22.76 2.40
N VAL A 16 -14.23 21.84 2.49
CA VAL A 16 -15.44 21.97 3.32
C VAL A 16 -15.05 21.92 4.79
N TYR A 17 -14.23 20.94 5.18
CA TYR A 17 -13.87 20.82 6.58
C TYR A 17 -12.73 21.76 6.99
N GLU A 18 -11.82 22.23 6.14
CA GLU A 18 -10.74 23.16 6.55
C GLU A 18 -11.25 24.48 7.15
N GLN A 19 -12.38 25.00 6.67
CA GLN A 19 -12.94 26.24 7.20
C GLN A 19 -13.79 26.00 8.46
N ASP A 20 -14.50 24.88 8.53
CA ASP A 20 -15.33 24.49 9.69
C ASP A 20 -14.50 23.86 10.83
N LEU A 21 -13.26 23.41 10.57
CA LEU A 21 -12.34 22.83 11.54
C LEU A 21 -11.57 23.87 12.36
N LYS A 22 -11.75 25.18 12.11
CA LYS A 22 -11.04 26.22 12.87
C LYS A 22 -11.39 26.24 14.36
N ASP A 23 -12.50 25.61 14.76
CA ASP A 23 -12.95 25.50 16.15
C ASP A 23 -13.32 24.06 16.59
N ILE A 24 -12.93 23.03 15.84
CA ILE A 24 -13.20 21.62 16.21
C ILE A 24 -11.93 21.02 16.81
N ASP A 25 -11.60 21.45 18.03
CA ASP A 25 -10.52 20.83 18.83
C ASP A 25 -10.88 19.41 19.32
N THR A 26 -12.08 18.93 19.03
CA THR A 26 -12.55 17.59 19.40
C THR A 26 -13.37 16.97 18.28
N ILE A 27 -12.72 16.20 17.41
CA ILE A 27 -13.43 15.16 16.64
C ILE A 27 -14.01 14.20 17.68
N ASP A 28 -15.33 14.06 17.72
CA ASP A 28 -16.01 13.09 18.59
C ASP A 28 -15.36 11.70 18.43
N LEU A 29 -15.11 11.01 19.54
CA LEU A 29 -14.55 9.65 19.57
C LEU A 29 -15.31 8.70 18.65
N SER A 30 -16.63 8.91 18.50
CA SER A 30 -17.50 8.15 17.60
C SER A 30 -17.12 8.31 16.11
N LEU A 31 -16.56 9.46 15.73
CA LEU A 31 -16.12 9.80 14.37
C LEU A 31 -14.64 9.49 14.13
N GLN A 32 -13.83 9.41 15.18
CA GLN A 32 -12.40 9.13 15.08
C GLN A 32 -12.12 7.78 14.40
N SER A 33 -12.96 6.76 14.66
CA SER A 33 -12.87 5.46 13.99
C SER A 33 -13.11 5.57 12.48
N LYS A 34 -14.15 6.30 12.07
CA LYS A 34 -14.45 6.55 10.65
C LYS A 34 -13.33 7.33 9.97
N TYR A 35 -12.78 8.32 10.65
CA TYR A 35 -11.66 9.12 10.15
C TYR A 35 -10.39 8.28 9.95
N ASN A 36 -10.07 7.36 10.86
CA ASN A 36 -8.94 6.43 10.71
C ASN A 36 -9.14 5.45 9.54
N ILE A 37 -10.38 4.98 9.31
CA ILE A 37 -10.70 4.16 8.13
C ILE A 37 -10.47 4.97 6.85
N LEU A 38 -10.93 6.23 6.79
CA LEU A 38 -10.74 7.10 5.63
C LEU A 38 -9.26 7.38 5.35
N LYS A 39 -8.45 7.61 6.39
CA LYS A 39 -6.99 7.74 6.25
C LYS A 39 -6.33 6.50 5.66
N GLY A 40 -6.72 5.32 6.14
CA GLY A 40 -6.25 4.03 5.60
C GLY A 40 -6.61 3.89 4.12
N ARG A 41 -7.88 4.07 3.77
CA ARG A 41 -8.37 4.03 2.38
C ARG A 41 -7.69 5.03 1.47
N PHE A 42 -7.39 6.22 1.98
CA PHE A 42 -6.66 7.23 1.23
C PHE A 42 -5.27 6.72 0.83
N LEU A 43 -4.51 6.15 1.77
CA LEU A 43 -3.18 5.58 1.46
C LEU A 43 -3.28 4.41 0.48
N GLU A 44 -4.26 3.52 0.65
CA GLU A 44 -4.55 2.43 -0.29
C GLU A 44 -4.77 2.96 -1.71
N ASN A 45 -5.62 3.98 -1.87
CA ASN A 45 -5.91 4.59 -3.16
C ASN A 45 -4.67 5.26 -3.78
N VAL A 46 -3.85 5.95 -2.99
CA VAL A 46 -2.60 6.54 -3.47
C VAL A 46 -1.68 5.45 -4.01
N VAL A 47 -1.49 4.36 -3.27
CA VAL A 47 -0.66 3.23 -3.70
C VAL A 47 -1.24 2.57 -4.96
N GLN A 48 -2.54 2.29 -4.99
CA GLN A 48 -3.21 1.67 -6.14
C GLN A 48 -3.07 2.51 -7.40
N VAL A 49 -3.41 3.80 -7.36
CA VAL A 49 -3.32 4.70 -8.52
C VAL A 49 -1.87 4.89 -8.98
N THR A 50 -0.92 4.83 -8.05
CA THR A 50 0.52 4.87 -8.36
C THR A 50 0.95 3.62 -9.10
N MET A 51 0.59 2.43 -8.59
CA MET A 51 0.92 1.15 -9.23
C MET A 51 0.27 0.99 -10.62
N MET A 52 -0.93 1.56 -10.82
CA MET A 52 -1.58 1.60 -12.15
C MET A 52 -0.80 2.39 -13.21
N LYS A 53 0.14 3.24 -12.79
CA LYS A 53 0.96 4.06 -13.68
C LYS A 53 2.35 3.48 -13.92
N PHE A 54 2.72 2.41 -13.22
CA PHE A 54 4.01 1.76 -13.45
C PHE A 54 4.09 1.28 -14.90
N ASN A 55 5.20 1.56 -15.56
CA ASN A 55 5.33 1.29 -16.98
C ASN A 55 6.75 0.84 -17.35
N GLU A 56 7.28 -0.15 -16.62
CA GLU A 56 8.66 -0.66 -16.82
C GLU A 56 9.74 0.39 -16.54
N ASP A 57 9.39 1.45 -15.82
CA ASP A 57 10.33 2.50 -15.46
C ASP A 57 11.32 2.03 -14.38
N GLU A 58 12.51 2.61 -14.44
CA GLU A 58 13.55 2.38 -13.45
C GLU A 58 13.51 3.46 -12.35
N ILE A 59 13.27 3.05 -11.10
CA ILE A 59 13.28 3.95 -9.94
C ILE A 59 14.47 3.71 -9.01
N GLN A 60 14.70 4.67 -8.11
CA GLN A 60 15.69 4.49 -7.05
C GLN A 60 15.22 3.43 -6.07
N GLY A 61 16.04 2.40 -5.85
CA GLY A 61 15.73 1.28 -4.96
C GLY A 61 15.54 1.72 -3.52
N GLU A 62 16.15 2.85 -3.13
CA GLU A 62 16.01 3.44 -1.80
C GLU A 62 14.57 3.85 -1.49
N TRP A 63 13.76 4.14 -2.52
CA TRP A 63 12.32 4.39 -2.36
C TRP A 63 11.52 3.13 -2.03
N LEU A 64 12.10 1.95 -2.23
CA LEU A 64 11.54 0.64 -1.87
C LEU A 64 12.32 -0.06 -0.75
N GLY A 65 13.20 0.68 -0.05
CA GLY A 65 14.03 0.15 1.04
C GLY A 65 15.15 -0.78 0.56
N LYS A 66 15.55 -0.67 -0.71
CA LYS A 66 16.64 -1.42 -1.35
C LYS A 66 17.76 -0.47 -1.79
N LYS A 67 18.81 -1.05 -2.36
CA LYS A 67 19.92 -0.31 -2.98
C LYS A 67 19.82 -0.41 -4.49
N GLY A 68 20.37 0.56 -5.18
CA GLY A 68 20.54 0.52 -6.63
C GLY A 68 19.24 0.88 -7.34
N LYS A 69 19.00 0.25 -8.49
CA LYS A 69 17.88 0.58 -9.36
C LYS A 69 16.91 -0.59 -9.46
N ILE A 70 15.62 -0.29 -9.49
CA ILE A 70 14.55 -1.29 -9.59
C ILE A 70 13.64 -0.93 -10.76
N VAL A 71 13.42 -1.92 -11.63
CA VAL A 71 12.45 -1.83 -12.72
C VAL A 71 11.08 -2.23 -12.19
N LEU A 72 10.11 -1.32 -12.30
CA LEU A 72 8.74 -1.56 -11.82
C LEU A 72 7.89 -2.23 -12.90
N PRO A 73 7.13 -3.30 -12.60
CA PRO A 73 6.32 -3.96 -13.63
C PRO A 73 5.19 -3.08 -14.14
N LEU A 74 4.89 -3.15 -15.44
CA LEU A 74 3.59 -2.73 -15.97
C LEU A 74 2.53 -3.78 -15.61
N PHE A 75 1.64 -3.47 -14.67
CA PHE A 75 0.63 -4.41 -14.21
C PHE A 75 -0.60 -4.46 -15.12
N ASP A 76 -1.13 -5.67 -15.33
CA ASP A 76 -2.39 -5.89 -16.06
C ASP A 76 -3.61 -5.58 -15.16
N VAL A 77 -3.46 -5.82 -13.86
CA VAL A 77 -4.50 -5.65 -12.84
C VAL A 77 -3.91 -4.96 -11.63
N VAL A 78 -4.63 -3.97 -11.09
CA VAL A 78 -4.34 -3.35 -9.78
C VAL A 78 -5.66 -3.05 -9.07
N ASP A 79 -5.94 -3.75 -7.96
CA ASP A 79 -7.19 -3.65 -7.21
C ASP A 79 -7.03 -3.97 -5.72
N THR A 80 -8.15 -3.96 -4.97
CA THR A 80 -8.21 -4.55 -3.62
C THR A 80 -8.85 -5.93 -3.75
N ARG A 81 -8.21 -6.96 -3.19
CA ARG A 81 -8.69 -8.36 -3.29
C ARG A 81 -8.59 -9.09 -1.95
N GLN A 82 -9.45 -10.08 -1.76
CA GLN A 82 -9.28 -11.09 -0.72
C GLN A 82 -8.61 -12.33 -1.30
N VAL A 83 -7.62 -12.87 -0.61
CA VAL A 83 -6.99 -14.15 -0.92
C VAL A 83 -7.42 -15.19 0.10
N LYS A 84 -7.82 -16.36 -0.39
CA LYS A 84 -8.33 -17.45 0.45
C LYS A 84 -8.16 -18.79 -0.26
N ALA A 85 -7.41 -19.68 0.36
CA ALA A 85 -7.39 -21.11 0.00
C ALA A 85 -8.32 -21.91 0.92
N SER A 86 -8.67 -23.12 0.51
CA SER A 86 -9.61 -24.01 1.22
C SER A 86 -9.24 -24.24 2.70
N THR A 87 -7.93 -24.27 2.99
CA THR A 87 -7.37 -24.55 4.33
C THR A 87 -6.80 -23.33 5.05
N THR A 88 -6.87 -22.13 4.46
CA THR A 88 -6.32 -20.91 5.06
C THR A 88 -7.41 -19.97 5.56
N LYS A 89 -7.04 -19.06 6.46
CA LYS A 89 -7.87 -17.88 6.74
C LYS A 89 -8.00 -17.03 5.46
N SER A 90 -9.09 -16.28 5.34
CA SER A 90 -9.21 -15.23 4.33
C SER A 90 -8.36 -14.03 4.75
N TYR A 91 -7.57 -13.49 3.84
CA TYR A 91 -6.78 -12.28 4.05
C TYR A 91 -7.20 -11.22 3.05
N GLN A 92 -7.59 -10.05 3.54
CA GLN A 92 -7.75 -8.88 2.69
C GLN A 92 -6.37 -8.29 2.39
N ILE A 93 -6.08 -8.12 1.11
CA ILE A 93 -4.90 -7.43 0.60
C ILE A 93 -5.30 -5.99 0.34
N ASP A 94 -4.56 -5.05 0.91
CA ASP A 94 -4.87 -3.62 0.82
C ASP A 94 -4.77 -3.15 -0.65
N VAL A 95 -3.67 -3.51 -1.33
CA VAL A 95 -3.50 -3.36 -2.79
C VAL A 95 -2.86 -4.62 -3.37
N PHE A 96 -3.53 -5.22 -4.34
CA PHE A 96 -3.08 -6.36 -5.12
C PHE A 96 -2.75 -5.89 -6.53
N ALA A 97 -1.63 -6.36 -7.09
CA ALA A 97 -1.30 -6.12 -8.49
C ALA A 97 -0.73 -7.37 -9.15
N ARG A 98 -0.99 -7.56 -10.44
CA ARG A 98 -0.54 -8.74 -11.17
C ARG A 98 -0.15 -8.41 -12.61
N ARG A 99 0.94 -9.04 -13.06
CA ARG A 99 1.36 -9.14 -14.45
C ARG A 99 1.83 -10.56 -14.72
N GLN A 100 1.13 -11.32 -15.57
CA GLN A 100 1.45 -12.74 -15.80
C GLN A 100 1.63 -13.51 -14.47
N THR A 101 2.82 -14.08 -14.21
CA THR A 101 3.15 -14.76 -12.95
C THR A 101 3.58 -13.82 -11.84
N ILE A 102 4.02 -12.59 -12.13
CA ILE A 102 4.45 -11.62 -11.11
C ILE A 102 3.23 -11.08 -10.38
N THR A 103 3.23 -11.22 -9.06
CA THR A 103 2.15 -10.74 -8.18
C THR A 103 2.71 -9.89 -7.07
N TRP A 104 2.17 -8.68 -6.89
CA TRP A 104 2.52 -7.80 -5.78
C TRP A 104 1.38 -7.76 -4.77
N LEU A 105 1.72 -8.02 -3.50
CA LEU A 105 0.81 -7.94 -2.36
C LEU A 105 1.25 -6.79 -1.47
N CYS A 106 0.38 -5.80 -1.27
CA CYS A 106 0.70 -4.62 -0.47
C CYS A 106 -0.06 -4.62 0.86
N GLU A 107 0.60 -4.14 1.91
CA GLU A 107 -0.01 -3.78 3.19
C GLU A 107 0.27 -2.30 3.48
N CYS A 108 -0.81 -1.52 3.62
CA CYS A 108 -0.79 -0.10 3.86
C CYS A 108 -1.14 0.21 5.32
N LYS A 109 -0.32 1.03 5.98
CA LYS A 109 -0.62 1.54 7.33
C LYS A 109 -0.46 3.05 7.39
N TYR A 110 -1.59 3.73 7.36
CA TYR A 110 -1.65 5.14 7.70
C TYR A 110 -1.66 5.29 9.23
N THR A 111 -0.52 5.64 9.82
CA THR A 111 -0.33 5.80 11.26
C THR A 111 0.90 6.67 11.55
N LYS A 112 1.03 7.16 12.80
CA LYS A 112 2.28 7.77 13.30
C LYS A 112 3.21 6.74 13.94
N THR A 113 2.69 5.56 14.26
CA THR A 113 3.45 4.50 14.94
C THR A 113 4.23 3.66 13.93
N LYS A 114 5.47 3.32 14.28
CA LYS A 114 6.31 2.45 13.45
C LYS A 114 5.67 1.07 13.26
N MET A 115 5.66 0.59 12.03
CA MET A 115 5.19 -0.75 11.70
C MET A 115 6.15 -1.81 12.27
N GLY A 116 5.57 -2.81 12.94
CA GLY A 116 6.28 -3.95 13.53
C GLY A 116 6.13 -5.25 12.74
N MET A 117 6.85 -6.28 13.17
CA MET A 117 6.91 -7.60 12.51
C MET A 117 5.56 -8.32 12.37
N ASN A 118 4.54 -7.94 13.16
CA ASN A 118 3.21 -8.54 13.02
C ASN A 118 2.59 -8.27 11.65
N GLN A 119 2.81 -7.09 11.07
CA GLN A 119 2.30 -6.77 9.74
C GLN A 119 3.07 -7.53 8.64
N VAL A 120 4.39 -7.67 8.80
CA VAL A 120 5.22 -8.50 7.91
C VAL A 120 4.70 -9.94 7.89
N LYS A 121 4.52 -10.54 9.07
CA LYS A 121 4.00 -11.92 9.21
C LYS A 121 2.59 -12.08 8.68
N LYS A 122 1.73 -11.05 8.81
CA LYS A 122 0.38 -11.06 8.24
C LYS A 122 0.46 -11.14 6.71
N LEU A 123 1.31 -10.31 6.10
CA LEU A 123 1.49 -10.26 4.66
C LEU A 123 2.13 -11.55 4.12
N GLU A 124 3.12 -12.11 4.81
CA GLU A 124 3.71 -13.42 4.45
C GLU A 124 2.67 -14.55 4.47
N ARG A 125 1.79 -14.60 5.48
CA ARG A 125 0.69 -15.58 5.51
C ARG A 125 -0.32 -15.38 4.39
N ALA A 126 -0.52 -14.14 3.96
CA ALA A 126 -1.37 -13.82 2.84
C ALA A 126 -0.72 -14.24 1.50
N ALA A 127 0.60 -14.09 1.38
CA ALA A 127 1.38 -14.64 0.27
C ALA A 127 1.28 -16.17 0.19
N ASP A 128 1.45 -16.86 1.32
CA ASP A 128 1.27 -18.32 1.39
C ASP A 128 -0.15 -18.74 0.97
N ALA A 129 -1.17 -17.98 1.38
CA ALA A 129 -2.56 -18.23 0.99
C ALA A 129 -2.77 -18.02 -0.52
N ALA A 130 -2.18 -16.97 -1.11
CA ALA A 130 -2.25 -16.71 -2.54
C ALA A 130 -1.56 -17.82 -3.37
N MET A 131 -0.41 -18.33 -2.91
CA MET A 131 0.26 -19.47 -3.55
C MET A 131 -0.63 -20.72 -3.55
N ARG A 132 -1.28 -21.02 -2.41
CA ARG A 132 -2.18 -22.18 -2.29
C ARG A 132 -3.45 -22.02 -3.11
N GLU A 133 -4.03 -20.83 -3.12
CA GLU A 133 -5.22 -20.52 -3.94
C GLU A 133 -4.91 -20.76 -5.43
N ALA A 134 -3.74 -20.32 -5.92
CA ALA A 134 -3.31 -20.59 -7.29
C ALA A 134 -3.14 -22.09 -7.57
N ALA A 135 -2.55 -22.84 -6.63
CA ALA A 135 -2.38 -24.29 -6.77
C ALA A 135 -3.72 -25.05 -6.78
N GLU A 136 -4.68 -24.66 -5.93
CA GLU A 136 -6.02 -25.24 -5.89
C GLU A 136 -6.83 -24.96 -7.18
N MET A 137 -6.52 -23.86 -7.86
CA MET A 137 -7.10 -23.50 -9.16
C MET A 137 -6.34 -24.08 -10.36
N GLU A 138 -5.33 -24.94 -10.13
CA GLU A 138 -4.44 -25.48 -11.17
C GLU A 138 -3.79 -24.38 -12.06
N ALA A 139 -3.59 -23.19 -11.47
CA ALA A 139 -2.96 -22.06 -12.14
C ALA A 139 -1.43 -22.09 -11.96
N ASN A 140 -0.71 -21.35 -12.83
CA ASN A 140 0.73 -21.17 -12.68
C ASN A 140 1.06 -20.51 -11.33
N PRO A 141 2.05 -21.03 -10.58
CA PRO A 141 2.46 -20.43 -9.30
C PRO A 141 2.92 -18.98 -9.49
N PRO A 142 2.40 -18.02 -8.73
CA PRO A 142 2.84 -16.64 -8.85
C PRO A 142 4.22 -16.40 -8.23
N GLU A 143 5.01 -15.53 -8.86
CA GLU A 143 6.20 -14.93 -8.27
C GLU A 143 5.78 -13.76 -7.38
N ILE A 144 5.59 -14.04 -6.10
CA ILE A 144 5.08 -13.04 -5.15
C ILE A 144 6.19 -12.08 -4.71
N GLN A 145 5.90 -10.79 -4.85
CA GLN A 145 6.59 -9.68 -4.21
C GLN A 145 5.67 -9.06 -3.17
N MET A 146 6.22 -8.73 -2.01
CA MET A 146 5.49 -8.09 -0.91
C MET A 146 5.95 -6.65 -0.76
N TRP A 147 5.01 -5.73 -0.56
CA TRP A 147 5.34 -4.32 -0.36
C TRP A 147 4.64 -3.77 0.90
N LEU A 148 5.45 -3.36 1.87
CA LEU A 148 4.98 -2.77 3.12
C LEU A 148 5.04 -1.24 3.01
N ILE A 149 3.92 -0.56 3.22
CA ILE A 149 3.85 0.91 3.17
C ILE A 149 3.37 1.44 4.52
N SER A 150 4.12 2.37 5.11
CA SER A 150 3.80 2.92 6.43
C SER A 150 4.13 4.40 6.54
N THR A 151 3.13 5.26 6.79
CA THR A 151 3.39 6.69 7.04
C THR A 151 4.14 6.93 8.36
N GLY A 152 4.08 5.98 9.29
CA GLY A 152 4.80 6.03 10.57
C GLY A 152 6.21 5.42 10.49
N GLY A 153 6.63 4.98 9.31
CA GLY A 153 7.87 4.25 9.10
C GLY A 153 7.87 2.84 9.73
N PHE A 154 9.06 2.30 9.95
CA PHE A 154 9.27 0.91 10.35
C PHE A 154 10.16 0.79 11.58
N THR A 155 9.94 -0.27 12.36
CA THR A 155 10.88 -0.66 13.41
C THR A 155 12.20 -1.17 12.82
N ASN A 156 13.31 -1.03 13.54
CA ASN A 156 14.63 -1.52 13.10
C ASN A 156 14.62 -3.03 12.82
N THR A 157 13.79 -3.80 13.53
CA THR A 157 13.62 -5.23 13.29
C THR A 157 13.03 -5.51 11.91
N VAL A 158 12.01 -4.75 11.50
CA VAL A 158 11.43 -4.86 10.16
C VAL A 158 12.47 -4.48 9.10
N LEU A 159 13.16 -3.35 9.26
CA LEU A 159 14.17 -2.90 8.29
C LEU A 159 15.29 -3.95 8.09
N LYS A 160 15.83 -4.50 9.19
CA LYS A 160 16.85 -5.57 9.14
C LYS A 160 16.33 -6.85 8.49
N TYR A 161 15.05 -7.17 8.68
CA TYR A 161 14.42 -8.34 8.09
C TYR A 161 14.23 -8.17 6.57
N VAL A 162 13.64 -7.05 6.17
CA VAL A 162 13.38 -6.71 4.76
C VAL A 162 14.67 -6.59 3.96
N GLN A 163 15.74 -6.04 4.54
CA GLN A 163 17.05 -5.96 3.86
C GLN A 163 17.63 -7.31 3.44
N LYS A 164 17.30 -8.39 4.17
CA LYS A 164 17.79 -9.75 3.88
C LYS A 164 16.93 -10.53 2.89
N ARG A 165 15.80 -9.97 2.47
CA ARG A 165 14.78 -10.63 1.65
C ARG A 165 14.68 -9.92 0.31
N SER A 166 14.86 -10.63 -0.81
CA SER A 166 14.74 -10.02 -2.14
C SER A 166 13.29 -9.78 -2.55
N ASP A 167 12.37 -10.54 -1.98
CA ASP A 167 10.94 -10.58 -2.28
C ASP A 167 10.08 -9.62 -1.45
N ILE A 168 10.69 -8.83 -0.56
CA ILE A 168 9.99 -7.87 0.30
C ILE A 168 10.58 -6.47 0.11
N TYR A 169 9.72 -5.49 -0.15
CA TYR A 169 10.01 -4.06 -0.21
C TYR A 169 9.35 -3.32 0.95
N CYS A 170 9.89 -2.15 1.29
CA CYS A 170 9.26 -1.26 2.26
C CYS A 170 9.40 0.21 1.85
N SER A 171 8.33 0.99 2.04
CA SER A 171 8.32 2.44 1.80
C SER A 171 7.72 3.16 3.00
N ASP A 172 8.50 4.02 3.63
CA ASP A 172 8.03 4.96 4.63
C ASP A 172 7.36 6.17 3.97
N HIS A 173 7.01 7.19 4.76
CA HIS A 173 6.30 8.37 4.28
C HIS A 173 7.05 9.13 3.18
N ASP A 174 8.35 9.37 3.36
CA ASP A 174 9.15 10.11 2.38
C ASP A 174 9.31 9.28 1.09
N GLN A 175 9.54 7.98 1.27
CA GLN A 175 9.74 7.04 0.18
C GLN A 175 8.47 6.88 -0.68
N ILE A 176 7.29 6.71 -0.07
CA ILE A 176 6.04 6.59 -0.86
C ILE A 176 5.68 7.92 -1.54
N ASN A 177 5.97 9.07 -0.93
CA ASN A 177 5.80 10.36 -1.59
C ASN A 177 6.74 10.52 -2.79
N ALA A 178 7.98 10.05 -2.70
CA ALA A 178 8.92 10.09 -3.81
C ALA A 178 8.39 9.29 -5.02
N ILE A 179 7.90 8.07 -4.78
CA ILE A 179 7.29 7.22 -5.83
C ILE A 179 6.03 7.89 -6.39
N PHE A 180 5.15 8.39 -5.52
CA PHE A 180 3.90 9.03 -5.93
C PHE A 180 4.17 10.26 -6.83
N ARG A 181 5.11 11.12 -6.44
CA ARG A 181 5.53 12.30 -7.22
C ARG A 181 6.17 11.91 -8.55
N PHE A 182 7.01 10.88 -8.56
CA PHE A 182 7.62 10.36 -9.80
C PHE A 182 6.55 10.00 -10.84
N TYR A 183 5.42 9.45 -10.40
CA TYR A 183 4.26 9.13 -11.25
C TYR A 183 3.22 10.26 -11.36
N GLY A 184 3.63 11.51 -11.14
CA GLY A 184 2.81 12.70 -11.37
C GLY A 184 1.88 13.09 -10.23
N GLY A 185 2.09 12.56 -9.02
CA GLY A 185 1.50 13.09 -7.80
C GLY A 185 1.93 14.53 -7.56
N ASN A 186 0.98 15.44 -7.30
CA ASN A 186 1.22 16.88 -7.20
C ASN A 186 1.04 17.43 -5.78
N TYR A 187 1.00 16.55 -4.78
CA TYR A 187 0.93 16.89 -3.37
C TYR A 187 1.64 15.82 -2.54
N ASP A 188 1.97 16.17 -1.30
CA ASP A 188 2.42 15.20 -0.32
C ASP A 188 1.25 14.57 0.41
N ILE A 189 1.29 13.25 0.52
CA ILE A 189 0.37 12.46 1.34
C ILE A 189 0.35 13.11 2.73
N PRO A 190 -0.75 13.76 3.14
CA PRO A 190 -0.80 14.45 4.43
C PRO A 190 -0.59 13.43 5.55
N VAL A 191 -0.02 13.86 6.68
CA VAL A 191 0.07 13.09 7.92
C VAL A 191 -0.70 13.85 9.00
N PHE A 192 -1.87 13.34 9.36
CA PHE A 192 -2.77 13.90 10.38
C PHE A 192 -2.57 13.22 11.74
#